data_AF-A0A7E6F529-F1
#
_entry.id   AF-A0A7E6F529-F1
#
_cell.length_a   1.000
_cell.length_b   1.000
_cell.length_c   1.000
_cell.angle_alpha   90.00
_cell.angle_beta   90.00
_cell.angle_gamma   90.00
#
_symmetry.space_group_name_H-M   'P 1'
#
loop_
_entity.id
_entity.type
_entity.pdbx_description
1 polymer ?
#
loop_
_entity_poly.entity_id
_entity_poly.type
_entity_poly.pdbx_seq_one_letter_code
_entity_poly.pdbx_strand_id
1 'polypeptide(L)'
;MALLLHKIRHATVSDCEDIVHLLQEQEQTGKKRKAPSVDELKTHCFDGENSFNILIAEMNDKDSAKRDNNIPLVGYLLYNYHFCVFDSKSLRITDAYISAVSEHKENILRSLVGHLVKERVKAGEKRTPPSVDDLKTHCFNGENLSNILIAEWNHKDPSKADDRPSTGPLVGYMFYQYQFSSGEGMTIRITDLYVLPLPEYESICEDLFHFLCKMSVDENCARVQWQTNGNNDLKNLGKSFNAMNLIEMESWRVKNLEKHKLKEISATS
;
A
#
# COMPACT_ATOMS: atom_id res chain seq x y z
N MET A 1 13.81 5.23 33.18
CA MET A 1 14.07 5.09 31.73
C MET A 1 14.26 3.61 31.44
N ALA A 2 13.30 2.96 30.79
CA ALA A 2 13.49 1.58 30.36
C ALA A 2 14.51 1.57 29.22
N LEU A 3 15.58 0.80 29.38
CA LEU A 3 16.53 0.53 28.30
C LEU A 3 15.74 -0.09 27.14
N LEU A 4 15.74 0.56 25.97
CA LEU A 4 15.22 -0.04 24.75
C LEU A 4 16.07 -1.28 24.44
N LEU A 5 15.47 -2.46 24.62
CA LEU A 5 16.08 -3.77 24.37
C LEU A 5 16.16 -4.11 22.87
N HIS A 6 15.80 -3.17 21.99
CA HIS A 6 15.74 -3.35 20.54
C HIS A 6 16.17 -2.10 19.80
N LYS A 7 16.74 -2.29 18.61
CA LYS A 7 17.07 -1.25 17.63
C LYS A 7 16.09 -1.33 16.46
N ILE A 8 15.63 -0.17 15.99
CA ILE A 8 14.77 -0.05 14.82
C ILE A 8 15.59 0.50 13.65
N ARG A 9 15.47 -0.14 12.49
CA ARG A 9 16.09 0.33 11.24
C ARG A 9 15.26 -0.09 10.02
N HIS A 10 15.57 0.49 8.87
CA HIS A 10 15.10 -0.02 7.58
C HIS A 10 15.71 -1.38 7.29
N ALA A 11 14.92 -2.26 6.70
CA ALA A 11 15.39 -3.52 6.17
C ALA A 11 16.28 -3.30 4.95
N THR A 12 17.21 -4.22 4.75
CA THR A 12 18.03 -4.36 3.55
C THR A 12 17.74 -5.72 2.91
N VAL A 13 18.25 -5.93 1.69
CA VAL A 13 18.10 -7.20 0.97
C VAL A 13 18.61 -8.40 1.79
N SER A 14 19.62 -8.20 2.65
CA SER A 14 20.15 -9.26 3.52
C SER A 14 19.16 -9.72 4.60
N ASP A 15 18.15 -8.92 4.91
CA ASP A 15 17.14 -9.27 5.94
C ASP A 15 16.00 -10.13 5.38
N CYS A 16 15.96 -10.41 4.08
CA CYS A 16 14.81 -11.08 3.45
C CYS A 16 14.49 -12.45 4.05
N GLU A 17 15.52 -13.25 4.33
CA GLU A 17 15.36 -14.61 4.89
C GLU A 17 14.73 -14.55 6.28
N ASP A 18 15.22 -13.66 7.15
CA ASP A 18 14.69 -13.46 8.50
C ASP A 18 13.26 -12.87 8.46
N ILE A 19 12.96 -11.97 7.53
CA ILE A 19 11.61 -11.43 7.34
C ILE A 19 10.64 -12.52 6.88
N VAL A 20 11.04 -13.39 5.94
CA VAL A 20 10.22 -14.53 5.51
C VAL A 20 9.97 -15.49 6.67
N HIS A 21 10.96 -15.71 7.55
CA HIS A 21 10.75 -16.48 8.78
C HIS A 21 9.68 -15.86 9.69
N LEU A 22 9.72 -14.55 9.92
CA LEU A 22 8.69 -13.84 10.71
C LEU A 22 7.31 -13.89 10.06
N LEU A 23 7.24 -13.82 8.73
CA LEU A 23 5.99 -13.97 7.97
C LEU A 23 5.39 -15.36 8.14
N GLN A 24 6.21 -16.41 8.03
CA GLN A 24 5.79 -17.80 8.27
C GLN A 24 5.36 -18.01 9.73
N GLU A 25 6.03 -17.40 10.69
CA GLU A 25 5.63 -17.43 12.10
C GLU A 25 4.24 -16.81 12.30
N GLN A 26 3.97 -15.65 11.66
CA GLN A 26 2.66 -14.99 11.69
C GLN A 26 1.54 -15.90 11.17
N GLU A 27 1.78 -16.70 10.14
CA GLU A 27 0.79 -17.63 9.56
C GLU A 27 0.36 -18.71 10.53
N GLN A 28 1.34 -19.28 11.25
CA GLN A 28 1.09 -20.30 12.27
C GLN A 28 0.22 -19.77 13.42
N THR A 29 0.20 -18.46 13.65
CA THR A 29 -0.64 -17.82 14.69
C THR A 29 -2.10 -17.62 14.28
N GLY A 30 -2.51 -18.02 13.07
CA GLY A 30 -3.93 -18.12 12.68
C GLY A 30 -4.35 -17.29 11.46
N LYS A 31 -3.43 -16.63 10.75
CA LYS A 31 -3.72 -16.07 9.43
C LYS A 31 -3.66 -17.20 8.39
N LYS A 32 -4.79 -17.54 7.76
CA LYS A 32 -4.87 -18.49 6.63
C LYS A 32 -4.35 -17.88 5.34
N ARG A 33 -3.08 -17.50 5.30
CA ARG A 33 -2.41 -16.97 4.11
C ARG A 33 -1.05 -17.65 3.97
N LYS A 34 -0.43 -17.54 2.78
CA LYS A 34 0.86 -18.20 2.47
C LYS A 34 1.95 -17.14 2.34
N ALA A 35 3.08 -17.38 2.99
CA ALA A 35 4.11 -16.38 3.07
C ALA A 35 4.77 -16.27 1.70
N PRO A 36 5.14 -15.06 1.27
CA PRO A 36 5.90 -14.89 0.05
C PRO A 36 7.24 -15.62 0.16
N SER A 37 7.73 -16.05 -0.98
CA SER A 37 9.11 -16.47 -1.15
C SER A 37 10.08 -15.30 -0.95
N VAL A 38 11.34 -15.62 -0.69
CA VAL A 38 12.42 -14.63 -0.62
C VAL A 38 12.54 -13.85 -1.93
N ASP A 39 12.36 -14.51 -3.08
CA ASP A 39 12.48 -13.87 -4.39
C ASP A 39 11.32 -12.91 -4.67
N GLU A 40 10.09 -13.25 -4.28
CA GLU A 40 8.94 -12.34 -4.33
C GLU A 40 9.18 -11.11 -3.44
N LEU A 41 9.71 -11.32 -2.22
CA LEU A 41 10.02 -10.22 -1.32
C LEU A 41 11.12 -9.30 -1.89
N LYS A 42 12.18 -9.86 -2.47
CA LYS A 42 13.25 -9.10 -3.14
C LYS A 42 12.69 -8.28 -4.30
N THR A 43 11.98 -8.94 -5.21
CA THR A 43 11.41 -8.34 -6.42
C THR A 43 10.50 -7.15 -6.09
N HIS A 44 9.63 -7.30 -5.08
CA HIS A 44 8.61 -6.29 -4.81
C HIS A 44 9.01 -5.26 -3.76
N CYS A 45 9.79 -5.63 -2.75
CA CYS A 45 10.14 -4.72 -1.66
C CYS A 45 11.53 -4.07 -1.80
N PHE A 46 12.42 -4.61 -2.64
CA PHE A 46 13.80 -4.14 -2.73
C PHE A 46 14.27 -3.79 -4.15
N ASP A 47 13.76 -4.47 -5.18
CA ASP A 47 14.23 -4.31 -6.57
C ASP A 47 13.24 -3.56 -7.50
N GLY A 48 12.06 -3.17 -7.00
CA GLY A 48 10.99 -2.55 -7.81
C GLY A 48 10.88 -1.02 -7.71
N GLU A 49 10.35 -0.39 -8.76
CA GLU A 49 10.03 1.07 -8.80
C GLU A 49 8.94 1.48 -7.78
N ASN A 50 8.13 0.52 -7.31
CA ASN A 50 7.10 0.72 -6.29
C ASN A 50 7.58 0.16 -4.95
N SER A 51 8.58 0.82 -4.36
CA SER A 51 9.26 0.36 -3.14
C SER A 51 8.31 0.31 -1.94
N PHE A 52 7.84 -0.89 -1.59
CA PHE A 52 7.35 -1.18 -0.25
C PHE A 52 8.52 -1.04 0.71
N ASN A 53 8.26 -0.46 1.87
CA ASN A 53 9.28 -0.20 2.86
C ASN A 53 9.02 -1.11 4.05
N ILE A 54 10.11 -1.63 4.63
CA ILE A 54 10.04 -2.50 5.79
C ILE A 54 10.93 -1.88 6.86
N LEU A 55 10.31 -1.52 7.99
CA LEU A 55 11.06 -1.31 9.23
C LEU A 55 11.16 -2.64 9.97
N ILE A 56 12.33 -2.91 10.53
CA ILE A 56 12.57 -4.10 11.35
C ILE A 56 12.99 -3.69 12.75
N ALA A 57 12.68 -4.58 13.70
CA ALA A 57 13.16 -4.52 15.07
C ALA A 57 14.18 -5.65 15.29
N GLU A 58 15.41 -5.29 15.65
CA GLU A 58 16.48 -6.23 16.01
C GLU A 58 16.76 -6.13 17.51
N MET A 59 17.01 -7.24 18.20
CA MET A 59 17.35 -7.19 19.63
C MET A 59 18.72 -6.51 19.85
N ASN A 60 18.82 -5.71 20.91
CA ASN A 60 20.10 -5.12 21.31
C ASN A 60 20.92 -6.17 22.07
N ASP A 61 22.10 -6.49 21.52
CA ASP A 61 23.08 -7.39 22.12
C ASP A 61 23.62 -6.86 23.46
N LYS A 62 23.03 -7.32 24.56
CA LYS A 62 23.76 -7.51 25.82
C LYS A 62 23.70 -8.95 26.37
N ASP A 63 22.78 -9.78 25.86
CA ASP A 63 22.57 -11.17 26.30
C ASP A 63 22.91 -12.23 25.23
N SER A 64 23.41 -11.82 24.05
CA SER A 64 23.66 -12.71 22.90
C SER A 64 24.92 -13.57 23.01
N ALA A 65 25.71 -13.45 24.07
CA ALA A 65 26.90 -14.28 24.29
C ALA A 65 26.61 -15.81 24.37
N LYS A 66 25.36 -16.25 24.15
CA LYS A 66 24.94 -17.66 24.12
C LYS A 66 24.17 -18.09 22.86
N ARG A 67 24.04 -17.27 21.82
CA ARG A 67 23.46 -17.73 20.54
C ARG A 67 24.37 -17.36 19.38
N ASP A 68 24.65 -18.33 18.52
CA ASP A 68 25.48 -18.19 17.31
C ASP A 68 25.13 -16.91 16.55
N ASN A 69 26.07 -15.94 16.51
CA ASN A 69 26.33 -14.83 15.57
C ASN A 69 25.21 -14.15 14.75
N ASN A 70 23.93 -14.40 14.98
CA ASN A 70 22.83 -13.77 14.27
C ASN A 70 21.95 -13.04 15.29
N ILE A 71 21.94 -11.70 15.24
CA ILE A 71 21.02 -10.88 16.04
C ILE A 71 19.61 -11.17 15.50
N PRO A 72 18.71 -11.81 16.28
CA PRO A 72 17.43 -12.21 15.75
C PRO A 72 16.56 -10.98 15.49
N LEU A 73 15.99 -10.88 14.29
CA LEU A 73 14.87 -9.99 14.03
C LEU A 73 13.67 -10.45 14.87
N VAL A 74 13.09 -9.51 15.61
CA VAL A 74 11.96 -9.77 16.53
C VAL A 74 10.66 -9.16 16.06
N GLY A 75 10.68 -8.39 14.98
CA GLY A 75 9.47 -7.89 14.36
C GLY A 75 9.73 -7.07 13.11
N TYR A 76 8.67 -6.87 12.35
CA TYR A 76 8.67 -6.02 11.16
C TYR A 76 7.40 -5.15 11.10
N LEU A 77 7.51 -4.07 10.33
CA LEU A 77 6.40 -3.22 9.92
C LEU A 77 6.55 -2.92 8.42
N LEU A 78 5.61 -3.43 7.63
CA LEU A 78 5.52 -3.22 6.19
C LEU A 78 4.60 -2.02 5.92
N TYR A 79 5.07 -1.08 5.11
CA TYR A 79 4.31 0.11 4.75
C TYR A 79 4.64 0.61 3.35
N ASN A 80 3.74 1.40 2.79
CA ASN A 80 3.96 2.09 1.52
C ASN A 80 3.46 3.53 1.56
N TYR A 81 3.94 4.29 0.59
CA TYR A 81 3.41 5.59 0.25
C TYR A 81 2.37 5.44 -0.83
N HIS A 82 1.37 6.32 -0.81
CA HIS A 82 0.41 6.41 -1.88
C HIS A 82 -0.05 7.84 -2.08
N PHE A 83 -0.47 8.13 -3.30
CA PHE A 83 -1.17 9.36 -3.60
C PHE A 83 -2.62 9.28 -3.10
N CYS A 84 -3.07 10.34 -2.43
CA CYS A 84 -4.44 10.56 -2.02
C CYS A 84 -4.93 11.84 -2.68
N VAL A 85 -6.05 11.78 -3.41
CA VAL A 85 -6.62 12.90 -4.16
C VAL A 85 -7.05 14.07 -3.25
N PHE A 86 -7.06 13.90 -1.93
CA PHE A 86 -7.38 14.98 -0.99
C PHE A 86 -6.24 15.39 -0.06
N ASP A 87 -5.21 14.55 0.06
CA ASP A 87 -4.10 14.74 1.01
C ASP A 87 -2.72 14.69 0.34
N SER A 88 -2.67 14.61 -0.99
CA SER A 88 -1.46 14.41 -1.82
C SER A 88 -0.69 13.15 -1.42
N LYS A 89 0.27 13.21 -0.50
CA LYS A 89 1.12 12.08 -0.11
C LYS A 89 0.70 11.51 1.23
N SER A 90 0.26 10.25 1.22
CA SER A 90 -0.22 9.53 2.40
C SER A 90 0.57 8.25 2.64
N LEU A 91 0.64 7.83 3.90
CA LEU A 91 1.30 6.59 4.31
C LEU A 91 0.27 5.54 4.73
N ARG A 92 0.53 4.28 4.36
CA ARG A 92 -0.29 3.13 4.72
C ARG A 92 0.60 2.05 5.31
N ILE A 93 0.24 1.58 6.51
CA ILE A 93 0.80 0.34 7.08
C ILE A 93 -0.05 -0.80 6.52
N THR A 94 0.59 -1.77 5.88
CA THR A 94 -0.10 -2.90 5.23
C THR A 94 -0.03 -4.17 6.07
N ASP A 95 1.07 -4.36 6.81
CA ASP A 95 1.22 -5.46 7.74
C ASP A 95 2.24 -5.12 8.83
N ALA A 96 2.10 -5.75 9.99
CA ALA A 96 3.07 -5.66 11.07
C ALA A 96 2.99 -6.93 11.90
N TYR A 97 4.15 -7.38 12.37
CA TYR A 97 4.23 -8.57 13.21
C TYR A 97 5.38 -8.45 14.18
N ILE A 98 5.15 -8.93 15.40
CA ILE A 98 6.17 -9.12 16.42
C ILE A 98 6.20 -10.61 16.73
N SER A 99 7.39 -11.19 16.73
CA SER A 99 7.61 -12.61 16.96
C SER A 99 6.94 -13.08 18.25
N ALA A 100 6.40 -14.30 18.22
CA ALA A 100 5.67 -14.89 19.33
C ALA A 100 6.56 -15.05 20.57
N VAL A 101 7.86 -15.25 20.38
CA VAL A 101 8.84 -15.45 21.46
C VAL A 101 9.34 -14.14 22.09
N SER A 102 8.99 -12.98 21.53
CA SER A 102 9.42 -11.70 22.08
C SER A 102 8.62 -11.30 23.32
N GLU A 103 9.33 -10.89 24.36
CA GLU A 103 8.74 -10.18 25.50
C GLU A 103 8.36 -8.74 25.10
N HIS A 104 7.42 -8.14 25.83
CA HIS A 104 7.03 -6.73 25.63
C HIS A 104 6.61 -6.34 24.19
N LYS A 105 5.90 -7.23 23.48
CA LYS A 105 5.50 -7.04 22.07
C LYS A 105 4.87 -5.68 21.75
N GLU A 106 4.02 -5.17 22.64
CA GLU A 106 3.39 -3.86 22.49
C GLU A 106 4.41 -2.72 22.44
N ASN A 107 5.49 -2.79 23.21
CA ASN A 107 6.54 -1.77 23.23
C ASN A 107 7.37 -1.80 21.95
N ILE A 108 7.64 -2.98 21.41
CA ILE A 108 8.36 -3.15 20.13
C ILE A 108 7.49 -2.58 19.00
N LEU A 109 6.22 -2.94 18.94
CA LEU A 109 5.28 -2.42 17.94
C LEU A 109 5.13 -0.90 18.04
N ARG A 110 5.00 -0.36 19.25
CA ARG A 110 4.99 1.10 19.48
C ARG A 110 6.26 1.76 18.99
N SER A 111 7.41 1.12 19.15
CA SER A 111 8.69 1.66 18.69
C SER A 111 8.79 1.68 17.15
N LEU A 112 8.32 0.61 16.48
CA LEU A 112 8.23 0.56 15.02
C LEU A 112 7.33 1.69 14.47
N VAL A 113 6.12 1.83 15.04
CA VAL A 113 5.19 2.90 14.65
C VAL A 113 5.75 4.29 14.99
N GLY A 114 6.35 4.45 16.16
CA GLY A 114 6.97 5.71 16.58
C GLY A 114 8.10 6.15 15.64
N HIS A 115 8.96 5.22 15.22
CA HIS A 115 10.02 5.48 14.25
C HIS A 115 9.45 5.92 12.90
N LEU A 116 8.45 5.21 12.38
CA LEU A 116 7.77 5.53 11.13
C LEU A 116 7.14 6.93 11.13
N VAL A 117 6.50 7.30 12.23
CA VAL A 117 5.80 8.58 12.36
C VAL A 117 6.79 9.74 12.52
N LYS A 118 7.93 9.53 13.21
CA LYS A 118 9.00 10.54 13.31
C LYS A 118 9.57 10.95 11.95
N GLU A 119 9.71 10.02 11.01
CA GLU A 119 10.14 10.32 9.64
C GLU A 119 9.12 11.23 8.89
N ARG A 120 7.85 11.24 9.31
CA ARG A 120 6.73 11.86 8.58
C ARG A 120 6.35 13.27 8.96
N VAL A 121 6.55 13.66 10.22
CA VAL A 121 5.98 14.92 10.76
C VAL A 121 6.52 16.20 10.08
N LYS A 122 7.50 16.09 9.17
CA LYS A 122 8.03 17.20 8.38
C LYS A 122 7.16 17.66 7.19
N ALA A 123 6.09 16.94 6.81
CA ALA A 123 5.25 17.35 5.68
C ALA A 123 4.05 18.22 6.13
N GLY A 124 3.78 19.32 5.42
CA GLY A 124 2.67 20.28 5.64
C GLY A 124 1.27 19.68 5.51
N GLU A 125 0.24 20.42 5.90
CA GLU A 125 -1.16 19.96 5.86
C GLU A 125 -1.81 20.60 4.64
N LYS A 126 -2.39 19.79 3.74
CA LYS A 126 -3.19 20.30 2.62
C LYS A 126 -4.40 19.38 2.48
N ARG A 127 -5.59 19.91 2.72
CA ARG A 127 -6.90 19.29 2.43
C ARG A 127 -7.53 19.96 1.22
N THR A 128 -6.74 20.25 0.20
CA THR A 128 -7.22 20.79 -1.07
C THR A 128 -6.97 19.75 -2.14
N PRO A 129 -7.81 19.68 -3.19
CA PRO A 129 -7.49 18.87 -4.36
C PRO A 129 -6.06 19.15 -4.84
N PRO A 130 -5.35 18.14 -5.34
CA PRO A 130 -3.99 18.28 -5.82
C PRO A 130 -3.93 19.30 -6.94
N SER A 131 -2.90 20.12 -6.91
CA SER A 131 -2.53 20.95 -8.05
C SER A 131 -2.00 20.09 -9.20
N VAL A 132 -1.92 20.66 -10.39
CA VAL A 132 -1.26 20.01 -11.54
C VAL A 132 0.18 19.65 -11.20
N ASP A 133 0.88 20.47 -10.41
CA ASP A 133 2.26 20.20 -10.00
C ASP A 133 2.34 19.05 -8.99
N ASP A 134 1.34 18.87 -8.12
CA ASP A 134 1.23 17.70 -7.24
C ASP A 134 1.08 16.42 -8.09
N LEU A 135 0.22 16.44 -9.11
CA LEU A 135 0.06 15.30 -10.02
C LEU A 135 1.36 15.01 -10.78
N LYS A 136 1.99 16.03 -11.36
CA LYS A 136 3.28 15.89 -12.05
C LYS A 136 4.33 15.26 -11.15
N THR A 137 4.46 15.78 -9.93
CA THR A 137 5.50 15.32 -8.98
C THR A 137 5.24 13.89 -8.51
N HIS A 138 4.00 13.59 -8.13
CA HIS A 138 3.70 12.33 -7.42
C HIS A 138 3.21 11.20 -8.34
N CYS A 139 2.70 11.50 -9.53
CA CYS A 139 2.10 10.49 -10.42
C CYS A 139 2.84 10.35 -11.78
N PHE A 140 3.61 11.34 -12.23
CA PHE A 140 4.21 11.32 -13.57
C PHE A 140 5.75 11.43 -13.61
N ASN A 141 6.38 12.15 -12.68
CA ASN A 141 7.79 12.56 -12.78
C ASN A 141 8.72 11.92 -11.73
N GLY A 142 8.36 10.76 -11.16
CA GLY A 142 9.35 9.88 -10.53
C GLY A 142 9.07 9.38 -9.11
N GLU A 143 8.05 9.87 -8.38
CA GLU A 143 7.64 9.18 -7.14
C GLU A 143 6.66 8.02 -7.40
N ASN A 144 5.97 8.01 -8.56
CA ASN A 144 5.01 6.99 -9.00
C ASN A 144 4.07 6.47 -7.89
N LEU A 145 3.60 7.40 -7.03
CA LEU A 145 2.78 7.06 -5.86
C LEU A 145 1.38 6.58 -6.21
N SER A 146 0.95 6.79 -7.45
CA SER A 146 -0.27 6.24 -8.03
C SER A 146 -0.19 6.32 -9.55
N ASN A 147 -0.82 5.35 -10.20
CA ASN A 147 -1.05 5.30 -11.63
C ASN A 147 -2.44 5.84 -11.95
N ILE A 148 -2.62 6.32 -13.17
CA ILE A 148 -3.88 6.91 -13.64
C ILE A 148 -4.26 6.25 -14.96
N LEU A 149 -5.42 5.60 -14.99
CA LEU A 149 -6.11 5.31 -16.24
C LEU A 149 -7.01 6.48 -16.58
N ILE A 150 -7.05 6.84 -17.87
CA ILE A 150 -7.91 7.89 -18.39
C ILE A 150 -8.88 7.30 -19.39
N ALA A 151 -10.13 7.78 -19.36
CA ALA A 151 -11.10 7.55 -20.40
C ALA A 151 -11.23 8.83 -21.22
N GLU A 152 -10.86 8.77 -22.48
CA GLU A 152 -10.96 9.89 -23.42
C GLU A 152 -12.00 9.54 -24.49
N TRP A 153 -12.79 10.53 -24.89
CA TRP A 153 -13.64 10.34 -26.05
C TRP A 153 -12.76 10.19 -27.30
N ASN A 154 -12.91 9.10 -28.04
CA ASN A 154 -12.22 8.93 -29.30
C ASN A 154 -13.17 9.18 -30.46
N HIS A 155 -12.90 10.23 -31.25
CA HIS A 155 -13.64 10.49 -32.49
C HIS A 155 -13.21 9.57 -33.65
N LYS A 156 -12.17 8.74 -33.45
CA LYS A 156 -11.69 7.78 -34.45
C LYS A 156 -12.33 6.41 -34.22
N ASP A 157 -12.53 5.69 -35.32
CA ASP A 157 -12.93 4.28 -35.35
C ASP A 157 -12.00 3.44 -34.43
N PRO A 158 -12.54 2.60 -33.51
CA PRO A 158 -11.77 1.74 -32.62
C PRO A 158 -10.77 0.84 -33.36
N SER A 159 -11.07 0.44 -34.61
CA SER A 159 -10.18 -0.36 -35.45
C SER A 159 -8.96 0.41 -35.99
N LYS A 160 -8.90 1.73 -35.76
CA LYS A 160 -7.81 2.64 -36.15
C LYS A 160 -7.23 3.40 -34.96
N ALA A 161 -7.56 2.99 -33.73
CA ALA A 161 -6.92 3.52 -32.54
C ALA A 161 -5.44 3.11 -32.54
N ASP A 162 -4.55 4.05 -32.24
CA ASP A 162 -3.15 3.80 -31.95
C ASP A 162 -2.87 4.20 -30.49
N ASP A 163 -1.67 3.89 -29.99
CA ASP A 163 -1.28 4.16 -28.60
C ASP A 163 -1.02 5.66 -28.30
N ARG A 164 -1.32 6.57 -29.23
CA ARG A 164 -1.14 8.01 -29.00
C ARG A 164 -2.34 8.57 -28.23
N PRO A 165 -2.12 9.59 -27.36
CA PRO A 165 -3.20 10.26 -26.66
C PRO A 165 -4.29 10.73 -27.64
N SER A 166 -5.56 10.50 -27.29
CA SER A 166 -6.66 11.03 -28.07
C SER A 166 -6.61 12.56 -28.01
N THR A 167 -7.07 13.23 -29.07
CA THR A 167 -7.30 14.68 -29.02
C THR A 167 -8.70 15.02 -28.49
N GLY A 168 -9.50 14.01 -28.14
CA GLY A 168 -10.84 14.20 -27.61
C GLY A 168 -10.87 14.53 -26.12
N PRO A 169 -12.02 14.99 -25.60
CA PRO A 169 -12.16 15.36 -24.20
C PRO A 169 -11.97 14.17 -23.26
N LEU A 170 -11.36 14.41 -22.10
CA LEU A 170 -11.35 13.49 -20.97
C LEU A 170 -12.78 13.35 -20.42
N VAL A 171 -13.27 12.11 -20.34
CA VAL A 171 -14.62 11.78 -19.87
C VAL A 171 -14.63 10.98 -18.56
N GLY A 172 -13.47 10.49 -18.12
CA GLY A 172 -13.31 9.84 -16.83
C GLY A 172 -11.87 9.53 -16.50
N TYR A 173 -11.62 9.14 -15.25
CA TYR A 173 -10.32 8.68 -14.78
C TYR A 173 -10.46 7.64 -13.67
N MET A 174 -9.42 6.84 -13.49
CA MET A 174 -9.28 5.91 -12.38
C MET A 174 -7.86 5.99 -11.81
N PHE A 175 -7.73 6.37 -10.54
CA PHE A 175 -6.46 6.28 -9.83
C PHE A 175 -6.31 4.91 -9.21
N TYR A 176 -5.16 4.27 -9.43
CA TYR A 176 -4.85 2.97 -8.84
C TYR A 176 -3.38 2.88 -8.44
N GLN A 177 -3.09 2.04 -7.45
CA GLN A 177 -1.73 1.77 -7.00
C GLN A 177 -1.50 0.27 -6.91
N TYR A 178 -0.26 -0.15 -7.15
CA TYR A 178 0.17 -1.49 -6.76
C TYR A 178 0.37 -1.54 -5.24
N GLN A 179 -0.04 -2.63 -4.63
CA GLN A 179 0.12 -2.90 -3.22
C GLN A 179 0.58 -4.34 -3.02
N PHE A 180 1.69 -4.55 -2.31
CA PHE A 180 2.13 -5.86 -1.87
C PHE A 180 1.41 -6.26 -0.59
N SER A 181 0.82 -7.45 -0.60
CA SER A 181 0.24 -8.10 0.57
C SER A 181 1.13 -9.26 0.97
N SER A 182 1.60 -9.22 2.21
CA SER A 182 2.41 -10.27 2.83
C SER A 182 1.80 -11.67 2.85
N GLY A 183 0.52 -11.83 2.50
CA GLY A 183 -0.14 -13.14 2.46
C GLY A 183 -0.79 -13.50 1.13
N GLU A 184 -0.73 -12.59 0.15
CA GLU A 184 -1.40 -12.76 -1.15
C GLU A 184 -0.54 -12.31 -2.33
N GLY A 185 0.60 -11.66 -2.09
CA GLY A 185 1.46 -11.12 -3.14
C GLY A 185 0.97 -9.77 -3.66
N MET A 186 1.24 -9.49 -4.93
CA MET A 186 0.90 -8.22 -5.56
C MET A 186 -0.61 -8.06 -5.74
N THR A 187 -1.11 -6.86 -5.46
CA THR A 187 -2.53 -6.52 -5.60
C THR A 187 -2.64 -5.13 -6.19
N ILE A 188 -3.77 -4.83 -6.83
CA ILE A 188 -4.09 -3.48 -7.28
C ILE A 188 -5.11 -2.87 -6.33
N ARG A 189 -4.89 -1.63 -5.91
CA ARG A 189 -5.86 -0.86 -5.14
C ARG A 189 -6.34 0.36 -5.92
N ILE A 190 -7.64 0.44 -6.22
CA ILE A 190 -8.26 1.65 -6.74
C ILE A 190 -8.40 2.65 -5.57
N THR A 191 -7.90 3.86 -5.78
CA THR A 191 -7.95 4.92 -4.77
C THR A 191 -9.01 5.95 -5.06
N ASP A 192 -9.32 6.17 -6.34
CA ASP A 192 -10.36 7.08 -6.77
C ASP A 192 -10.85 6.72 -8.17
N LEU A 193 -12.12 7.04 -8.44
CA LEU A 193 -12.76 6.85 -9.75
C LEU A 193 -13.74 8.00 -9.95
N TYR A 194 -13.69 8.60 -11.13
CA TYR A 194 -14.68 9.57 -11.54
C TYR A 194 -14.99 9.43 -13.02
N VAL A 195 -16.27 9.43 -13.35
CA VAL A 195 -16.75 9.44 -14.73
C VAL A 195 -17.81 10.54 -14.87
N LEU A 196 -17.75 11.28 -15.98
CA LEU A 196 -18.75 12.31 -16.27
C LEU A 196 -20.16 11.70 -16.30
N PRO A 197 -21.19 12.43 -15.83
CA PRO A 197 -22.58 11.96 -15.83
C PRO A 197 -23.18 12.01 -17.25
N LEU A 198 -22.66 11.16 -18.13
CA LEU A 198 -23.05 10.99 -19.52
C LEU A 198 -23.95 9.76 -19.67
N PRO A 199 -24.72 9.64 -20.77
CA PRO A 199 -25.48 8.42 -21.08
C PRO A 199 -24.60 7.16 -21.08
N GLU A 200 -23.33 7.27 -21.46
CA GLU A 200 -22.34 6.20 -21.53
C GLU A 200 -21.61 5.93 -20.19
N TYR A 201 -22.04 6.56 -19.08
CA TYR A 201 -21.39 6.46 -17.77
C TYR A 201 -21.12 5.01 -17.34
N GLU A 202 -22.09 4.13 -17.50
CA GLU A 202 -21.96 2.72 -17.09
C GLU A 202 -20.89 2.03 -17.95
N SER A 203 -20.95 2.15 -19.28
CA SER A 203 -19.96 1.58 -20.19
C SER A 203 -18.55 2.12 -19.95
N ILE A 204 -18.39 3.42 -19.67
CA ILE A 204 -17.06 4.00 -19.40
C ILE A 204 -16.49 3.47 -18.08
N CYS A 205 -17.32 3.35 -17.04
CA CYS A 205 -16.92 2.72 -15.77
C CYS A 205 -16.47 1.28 -15.99
N GLU A 206 -17.24 0.51 -16.76
CA GLU A 206 -16.94 -0.89 -17.08
C GLU A 206 -15.66 -1.04 -17.89
N ASP A 207 -15.44 -0.21 -18.91
CA ASP A 207 -14.25 -0.24 -19.76
C ASP A 207 -12.97 0.06 -18.95
N LEU A 208 -12.99 1.11 -18.11
CA LEU A 208 -11.87 1.42 -17.21
C LEU A 208 -11.55 0.25 -16.28
N PHE A 209 -12.59 -0.38 -15.71
CA PHE A 209 -12.40 -1.50 -14.80
C PHE A 209 -11.95 -2.77 -15.51
N HIS A 210 -12.50 -3.09 -16.67
CA HIS A 210 -12.09 -4.22 -17.49
C HIS A 210 -10.62 -4.10 -17.91
N PHE A 211 -10.20 -2.89 -18.30
CA PHE A 211 -8.80 -2.63 -18.63
C PHE A 211 -7.90 -2.89 -17.43
N LEU A 212 -8.26 -2.35 -16.25
CA LEU A 212 -7.51 -2.59 -15.01
C LEU A 212 -7.47 -4.07 -14.63
N CYS A 213 -8.58 -4.80 -14.77
CA CYS A 213 -8.64 -6.24 -14.50
C CYS A 213 -7.74 -7.02 -15.45
N LYS A 214 -7.70 -6.66 -16.74
CA LYS A 214 -6.78 -7.29 -17.69
C LYS A 214 -5.32 -7.08 -17.29
N MET A 215 -4.94 -5.84 -16.98
CA MET A 215 -3.60 -5.54 -16.45
C MET A 215 -3.29 -6.38 -15.20
N SER A 216 -4.25 -6.47 -14.28
CA SER A 216 -4.07 -7.24 -13.04
C SER A 216 -3.80 -8.73 -13.30
N VAL A 217 -4.40 -9.30 -14.34
CA VAL A 217 -4.16 -10.70 -14.74
C VAL A 217 -2.79 -10.83 -15.42
N ASP A 218 -2.49 -9.94 -16.36
CA ASP A 218 -1.23 -9.96 -17.13
C ASP A 218 -0.01 -9.81 -16.20
N GLU A 219 -0.16 -9.05 -15.12
CA GLU A 219 0.88 -8.80 -14.11
C GLU A 219 0.79 -9.75 -12.90
N ASN A 220 -0.05 -10.78 -12.96
CA ASN A 220 -0.21 -11.80 -11.92
C ASN A 220 -0.54 -11.20 -10.53
N CYS A 221 -1.38 -10.17 -10.51
CA CYS A 221 -1.92 -9.62 -9.27
C CYS A 221 -3.00 -10.55 -8.69
N ALA A 222 -2.92 -10.81 -7.38
CA ALA A 222 -3.83 -11.69 -6.69
C ALA A 222 -5.26 -11.12 -6.56
N ARG A 223 -5.41 -9.79 -6.53
CA ARG A 223 -6.74 -9.13 -6.50
C ARG A 223 -6.69 -7.66 -6.90
N VAL A 224 -7.88 -7.15 -7.24
CA VAL A 224 -8.20 -5.71 -7.31
C VAL A 224 -9.10 -5.36 -6.12
N GLN A 225 -8.79 -4.29 -5.39
CA GLN A 225 -9.52 -3.86 -4.19
C GLN A 225 -9.73 -2.36 -4.13
N TRP A 226 -10.77 -1.89 -3.45
CA TRP A 226 -11.00 -0.46 -3.22
C TRP A 226 -11.82 -0.19 -1.97
N GLN A 227 -11.85 1.07 -1.55
CA GLN A 227 -12.74 1.55 -0.50
C GLN A 227 -13.59 2.65 -1.11
N THR A 228 -14.90 2.63 -0.86
CA THR A 228 -15.81 3.61 -1.44
C THR A 228 -15.68 4.97 -0.77
N ASN A 229 -15.57 5.04 0.56
CA ASN A 229 -15.37 6.28 1.33
C ASN A 229 -16.26 7.47 0.90
N GLY A 230 -17.50 7.20 0.46
CA GLY A 230 -18.44 8.22 -0.03
C GLY A 230 -18.36 8.51 -1.54
N ASN A 231 -17.41 7.93 -2.26
CA ASN A 231 -17.36 7.92 -3.73
C ASN A 231 -18.46 6.99 -4.28
N ASN A 232 -19.42 7.59 -5.00
CA ASN A 232 -20.56 6.87 -5.58
C ASN A 232 -20.16 6.00 -6.79
N ASP A 233 -19.16 6.41 -7.57
CA ASP A 233 -18.72 5.67 -8.75
C ASP A 233 -18.08 4.35 -8.34
N LEU A 234 -17.20 4.37 -7.32
CA LEU A 234 -16.65 3.16 -6.72
C LEU A 234 -17.73 2.26 -6.07
N LYS A 235 -18.80 2.87 -5.53
CA LYS A 235 -19.92 2.12 -4.97
C LYS A 235 -20.75 1.45 -6.07
N ASN A 236 -20.98 2.14 -7.17
CA ASN A 236 -21.72 1.61 -8.33
C ASN A 236 -20.93 0.50 -9.01
N LEU A 237 -19.62 0.71 -9.21
CA LEU A 237 -18.71 -0.31 -9.72
C LEU A 237 -18.79 -1.62 -8.93
N GLY A 238 -18.79 -1.54 -7.59
CA GLY A 238 -18.93 -2.72 -6.75
C GLY A 238 -20.24 -3.48 -6.93
N LYS A 239 -21.33 -2.78 -7.27
CA LYS A 239 -22.61 -3.43 -7.59
C LYS A 239 -22.58 -4.07 -8.96
N SER A 240 -22.08 -3.38 -9.98
CA SER A 240 -22.04 -3.86 -11.36
C SER A 240 -21.22 -5.15 -11.50
N PHE A 241 -20.12 -5.26 -10.74
CA PHE A 241 -19.22 -6.41 -10.82
C PHE A 241 -19.38 -7.43 -9.68
N ASN A 242 -20.46 -7.33 -8.88
CA ASN A 242 -20.70 -8.20 -7.72
C ASN A 242 -19.48 -8.32 -6.79
N ALA A 243 -18.81 -7.19 -6.53
CA ALA A 243 -17.61 -7.16 -5.72
C ALA A 243 -17.92 -7.59 -4.28
N MET A 244 -17.08 -8.46 -3.72
CA MET A 244 -17.25 -8.98 -2.36
C MET A 244 -16.98 -7.90 -1.31
N ASN A 245 -17.84 -7.79 -0.30
CA ASN A 245 -17.62 -6.89 0.83
C ASN A 245 -16.69 -7.53 1.88
N LEU A 246 -15.42 -7.15 1.85
CA LEU A 246 -14.39 -7.70 2.76
C LEU A 246 -14.61 -7.37 4.24
N ILE A 247 -15.39 -6.33 4.59
CA ILE A 247 -15.73 -6.04 5.99
C ILE A 247 -16.63 -7.16 6.53
N GLU A 248 -17.61 -7.57 5.74
CA GLU A 248 -18.61 -8.57 6.12
C GLU A 248 -18.02 -10.00 6.07
N MET A 249 -17.16 -10.28 5.10
CA MET A 249 -16.63 -11.64 4.91
C MET A 249 -15.35 -11.93 5.68
N GLU A 250 -14.43 -10.97 5.75
CA GLU A 250 -13.09 -11.17 6.31
C GLU A 250 -12.83 -10.34 7.57
N SER A 251 -13.85 -9.66 8.10
CA SER A 251 -13.74 -8.81 9.29
C SER A 251 -12.68 -7.70 9.17
N TRP A 252 -12.41 -7.23 7.95
CA TRP A 252 -11.43 -6.16 7.72
C TRP A 252 -11.85 -4.87 8.43
N ARG A 253 -10.93 -4.29 9.22
CA ARG A 253 -11.15 -3.03 9.93
C ARG A 253 -10.11 -2.00 9.51
N VAL A 254 -10.56 -0.92 8.90
CA VAL A 254 -9.71 0.21 8.54
C VAL A 254 -9.55 1.12 9.76
N LYS A 255 -8.33 1.56 10.04
CA LYS A 255 -8.00 2.52 11.10
C LYS A 255 -7.22 3.67 10.48
N ASN A 256 -7.55 4.90 10.88
CA ASN A 256 -6.90 6.12 10.41
C ASN A 256 -6.34 6.91 11.60
N LEU A 257 -5.13 7.45 11.43
CA LEU A 257 -4.53 8.39 12.37
C LEU A 257 -4.37 9.73 11.66
N GLU A 258 -5.10 10.74 12.13
CA GLU A 258 -4.96 12.08 11.59
C GLU A 258 -3.63 12.72 12.02
N LYS A 259 -3.20 13.73 11.25
CA LYS A 259 -1.90 14.37 11.42
C LYS A 259 -1.65 14.92 12.83
N HIS A 260 -2.65 15.50 13.48
CA HIS A 260 -2.49 15.99 14.86
C HIS A 260 -2.07 14.86 15.81
N LYS A 261 -2.67 13.67 15.65
CA LYS A 261 -2.33 12.49 16.43
C LYS A 261 -0.95 11.94 16.08
N LEU A 262 -0.57 11.99 14.80
CA LEU A 262 0.79 11.64 14.37
C LEU A 262 1.84 12.53 15.04
N LYS A 263 1.59 13.85 15.14
CA LYS A 263 2.49 14.78 15.85
C LYS A 263 2.65 14.39 17.33
N GLU A 264 1.56 14.08 18.02
CA GLU A 264 1.61 13.63 19.42
C GLU A 264 2.44 12.35 19.60
N ILE A 265 2.24 11.36 18.72
CA ILE A 265 2.99 10.08 18.76
C ILE A 265 4.48 10.33 18.47
N SER A 266 4.80 11.19 17.51
CA SER A 266 6.20 11.52 17.17
C SER A 266 6.95 12.19 18.31
N ALA A 267 6.26 13.00 19.13
CA ALA A 267 6.85 13.76 20.22
C ALA A 267 7.13 12.92 21.48
N THR A 268 6.47 11.77 21.59
CA THR A 268 6.55 10.87 22.77
C THR A 268 7.38 9.62 22.53
N SER A 269 7.67 9.29 21.26
CA SER A 269 8.48 8.14 20.86
C SER A 269 9.97 8.45 20.84
#